data_AF-N9NDJ5-F1
#
_entry.id   AF-N9NDJ5-F1
#
_cell.length_a   1.000
_cell.length_b   1.000
_cell.length_c   1.000
_cell.angle_alpha   90.00
_cell.angle_beta   90.00
_cell.angle_gamma   90.00
#
_symmetry.space_group_name_H-M   'P 1'
#
loop_
_entity.id
_entity.type
_entity.pdbx_description
1 polymer ?
#
loop_
_entity_poly.entity_id
_entity_poly.type
_entity_poly.pdbx_seq_one_letter_code
_entity_poly.pdbx_strand_id
1 'polypeptide(L)'
;MQFKLILLFLSILGFSSCTYPKENILISSDNVSKCYFEDGNIDFCSKDKLEVYNKHIRDLPNFSNDKILLILNHNRNTGKGESRVVKLIVVLDPLGKKVIPVPQMVGNFVDSKLRDIYNEPAIIKYNKKGNKICLSGTTYFLKNNNINVEDECYSFEKGRINKIDNLNSNNKEFSNLPYSSDIHFKCINNIKLNQCNGLILVSSQTMLNKYNFINPQDGMSVLLKGEKDFFLIVSPFFDEEGANLRIMKVKDFSLISERYIYAGKNVEIDDNLNIKYFEGNNKKEFSF
;
A
#
# COMPACT_ATOMS: atom_id res chain seq x y z
N MET A 1 62.91 -64.36 13.80
CA MET A 1 62.60 -62.94 13.52
C MET A 1 61.20 -62.88 12.91
N GLN A 2 60.21 -62.47 13.72
CA GLN A 2 59.53 -61.16 13.69
C GLN A 2 58.41 -61.12 12.62
N PHE A 3 57.13 -61.26 13.03
CA PHE A 3 56.14 -60.18 13.34
C PHE A 3 55.70 -59.43 12.06
N LYS A 4 54.43 -59.39 11.63
CA LYS A 4 53.22 -58.74 12.21
C LYS A 4 52.03 -59.00 11.26
N LEU A 5 50.90 -59.59 11.66
CA LEU A 5 49.64 -58.97 12.15
C LEU A 5 49.40 -57.48 11.78
N ILE A 6 48.35 -57.19 10.99
CA ILE A 6 47.44 -56.00 11.04
C ILE A 6 46.18 -56.40 10.23
N LEU A 7 45.11 -56.88 10.88
CA LEU A 7 43.98 -56.16 11.50
C LEU A 7 43.07 -55.38 10.53
N LEU A 8 41.91 -56.00 10.27
CA LEU A 8 40.65 -55.38 9.86
C LEU A 8 40.29 -54.24 10.83
N PHE A 9 40.05 -53.03 10.33
CA PHE A 9 39.34 -51.99 11.08
C PHE A 9 38.14 -51.51 10.26
N LEU A 10 36.97 -52.04 10.62
CA LEU A 10 35.68 -51.42 10.34
C LEU A 10 35.63 -50.10 11.14
N SER A 11 35.72 -48.97 10.46
CA SER A 11 35.29 -47.68 11.02
C SER A 11 33.77 -47.56 10.85
N ILE A 12 33.03 -48.06 11.83
CA ILE A 12 31.64 -47.68 12.08
C ILE A 12 31.68 -46.21 12.53
N LEU A 13 31.52 -45.29 11.59
CA LEU A 13 31.17 -43.90 11.91
C LEU A 13 29.73 -43.93 12.43
N GLY A 14 29.61 -44.02 13.75
CA GLY A 14 28.37 -43.74 14.45
C GLY A 14 27.93 -42.32 14.09
N PHE A 15 26.90 -42.20 13.27
CA PHE A 15 26.11 -40.99 13.20
C PHE A 15 25.50 -40.80 14.59
N SER A 16 26.16 -39.99 15.42
CA SER A 16 25.52 -39.36 16.56
C SER A 16 24.46 -38.43 15.99
N SER A 17 23.28 -38.98 15.71
CA SER A 17 22.06 -38.21 15.59
C SER A 17 21.82 -37.58 16.95
N CYS A 18 22.41 -36.41 17.17
CA CYS A 18 21.99 -35.48 18.21
C CYS A 18 20.53 -35.15 17.89
N THR A 19 19.61 -35.95 18.42
CA THR A 19 18.22 -35.57 18.57
C THR A 19 18.22 -34.43 19.55
N TYR A 20 18.29 -33.20 19.04
CA TYR A 20 17.94 -32.02 19.81
C TYR A 20 16.59 -32.31 20.46
N PRO A 21 16.46 -32.19 21.79
CA PRO A 21 15.16 -32.31 22.42
C PRO A 21 14.26 -31.30 21.72
N LYS A 22 13.16 -31.79 21.11
CA LYS A 22 12.08 -30.93 20.64
C LYS A 22 11.59 -30.19 21.87
N GLU A 23 12.13 -29.00 22.13
CA GLU A 23 11.57 -28.10 23.11
C GLU A 23 10.08 -27.98 22.78
N ASN A 24 9.24 -28.29 23.76
CA ASN A 24 7.82 -28.00 23.65
C ASN A 24 7.68 -26.48 23.66
N ILE A 25 7.75 -25.88 22.47
CA ILE A 25 7.42 -24.48 22.28
C ILE A 25 5.94 -24.34 22.62
N LEU A 26 5.66 -23.64 23.72
CA LEU A 26 4.35 -23.26 24.20
C LEU A 26 4.33 -21.73 24.30
N ILE A 27 3.41 -21.11 23.57
CA ILE A 27 3.17 -19.68 23.53
C ILE A 27 2.11 -19.33 24.59
N SER A 28 2.44 -18.42 25.50
CA SER A 28 1.53 -17.74 26.42
C SER A 28 1.32 -16.27 26.02
N SER A 29 0.51 -15.54 26.77
CA SER A 29 0.31 -14.10 26.59
C SER A 29 1.62 -13.30 26.62
N ASP A 30 2.58 -13.72 27.45
CA ASP A 30 3.86 -13.02 27.64
C ASP A 30 4.76 -13.10 26.41
N ASN A 31 4.49 -14.06 25.52
CA ASN A 31 5.18 -14.20 24.25
C ASN A 31 4.63 -13.28 23.15
N VAL A 32 3.47 -12.65 23.37
CA VAL A 32 2.84 -11.75 22.40
C VAL A 32 3.39 -10.34 22.60
N SER A 33 3.99 -9.76 21.54
CA SER A 33 4.65 -8.46 21.63
C SER A 33 3.73 -7.32 22.03
N LYS A 34 2.43 -7.45 21.73
CA LYS A 34 1.38 -6.49 22.07
C LYS A 34 0.00 -7.17 22.01
N CYS A 35 -0.68 -7.30 23.16
CA CYS A 35 -2.00 -7.90 23.24
C CYS A 35 -3.11 -7.01 22.64
N TYR A 36 -2.99 -5.69 22.85
CA TYR A 36 -3.98 -4.69 22.43
C TYR A 36 -3.28 -3.50 21.77
N PHE A 37 -3.83 -3.01 20.67
CA PHE A 37 -3.46 -1.73 20.07
C PHE A 37 -4.35 -0.60 20.62
N GLU A 38 -3.96 0.68 20.44
CA GLU A 38 -4.70 1.83 21.00
C GLU A 38 -6.18 1.79 20.58
N ASP A 39 -7.12 1.99 21.52
CA ASP A 39 -8.58 1.84 21.36
C ASP A 39 -9.09 0.39 21.14
N GLY A 40 -8.35 -0.60 21.66
CA GLY A 40 -8.42 -2.03 21.35
C GLY A 40 -9.78 -2.73 21.40
N ASN A 41 -10.35 -2.97 20.21
CA ASN A 41 -11.49 -3.88 20.01
C ASN A 41 -11.08 -5.35 19.73
N ILE A 42 -9.77 -5.65 19.66
CA ILE A 42 -9.25 -6.98 19.34
C ILE A 42 -8.20 -7.38 20.37
N ASP A 43 -8.37 -8.56 20.94
CA ASP A 43 -7.45 -9.18 21.87
C ASP A 43 -6.60 -10.25 21.17
N PHE A 44 -5.31 -9.96 20.97
CA PHE A 44 -4.35 -10.90 20.41
C PHE A 44 -3.83 -11.93 21.44
N CYS A 45 -4.13 -11.74 22.72
CA CYS A 45 -3.74 -12.63 23.81
C CYS A 45 -4.91 -13.48 24.33
N SER A 46 -6.07 -13.43 23.66
CA SER A 46 -7.20 -14.27 24.01
C SER A 46 -6.85 -15.75 23.90
N LYS A 47 -7.50 -16.57 24.74
CA LYS A 47 -7.25 -18.01 24.79
C LYS A 47 -7.36 -18.67 23.40
N ASP A 48 -8.40 -18.32 22.64
CA ASP A 48 -8.64 -18.84 21.30
C ASP A 48 -7.49 -18.50 20.33
N LYS A 49 -6.92 -17.28 20.44
CA LYS A 49 -5.77 -16.87 19.61
C LYS A 49 -4.50 -17.61 20.02
N LEU A 50 -4.25 -17.76 21.32
CA LEU A 50 -3.11 -18.51 21.83
C LEU A 50 -3.16 -19.98 21.40
N GLU A 51 -4.33 -20.62 21.40
CA GLU A 51 -4.51 -21.98 20.88
C GLU A 51 -4.15 -22.08 19.40
N VAL A 52 -4.60 -21.11 18.59
CA VAL A 52 -4.23 -21.03 17.17
C VAL A 52 -2.71 -20.85 17.00
N TYR A 53 -2.06 -19.96 17.77
CA TYR A 53 -0.62 -19.76 17.66
C TYR A 53 0.16 -21.03 18.03
N ASN A 54 -0.22 -21.70 19.11
CA ASN A 54 0.41 -22.95 19.54
C ASN A 54 0.26 -24.08 18.51
N LYS A 55 -0.86 -24.12 17.80
CA LYS A 55 -1.07 -25.08 16.70
C LYS A 55 -0.11 -24.83 15.53
N HIS A 56 0.15 -23.57 15.22
CA HIS A 56 0.85 -23.16 13.99
C HIS A 56 2.32 -22.77 14.20
N ILE A 57 2.81 -22.63 15.44
CA ILE A 57 4.21 -22.25 15.75
C ILE A 57 5.25 -23.27 15.23
N ARG A 58 4.80 -24.46 14.81
CA ARG A 58 5.63 -25.55 14.26
C ARG A 58 5.48 -25.73 12.76
N ASP A 59 4.70 -24.87 12.10
CA ASP A 59 4.52 -24.94 10.65
C ASP A 59 5.81 -24.58 9.91
N LEU A 60 5.88 -24.93 8.63
CA LEU A 60 7.00 -24.57 7.78
C LEU A 60 7.08 -23.04 7.59
N PRO A 61 8.26 -22.42 7.76
CA PRO A 61 8.43 -21.00 7.53
C PRO A 61 8.03 -20.56 6.12
N ASN A 62 7.19 -19.53 6.05
CA ASN A 62 6.65 -18.95 4.82
C ASN A 62 6.94 -17.44 4.70
N PHE A 63 7.67 -16.86 5.66
CA PHE A 63 7.97 -15.42 5.72
C PHE A 63 9.33 -15.16 6.37
N SER A 64 10.06 -14.12 5.92
CA SER A 64 11.32 -13.67 6.52
C SER A 64 12.32 -14.78 6.88
N ASN A 65 12.50 -15.72 5.96
CA ASN A 65 13.31 -16.94 5.99
C ASN A 65 12.88 -18.02 7.00
N ASP A 66 12.72 -17.65 8.27
CA ASP A 66 12.52 -18.56 9.40
C ASP A 66 11.26 -18.23 10.22
N LYS A 67 10.42 -17.30 9.74
CA LYS A 67 9.17 -16.89 10.38
C LYS A 67 7.95 -17.49 9.68
N ILE A 68 6.84 -17.47 10.40
CA ILE A 68 5.54 -17.94 9.90
C ILE A 68 4.57 -16.77 9.93
N LEU A 69 4.04 -16.38 8.78
CA LEU A 69 2.97 -15.40 8.66
C LEU A 69 1.63 -16.12 8.64
N LEU A 70 0.82 -15.84 9.65
CA LEU A 70 -0.55 -16.34 9.80
C LEU A 70 -1.56 -15.27 9.44
N ILE A 71 -2.60 -15.71 8.73
CA ILE A 71 -3.74 -14.89 8.33
C ILE A 71 -4.98 -15.47 9.00
N LEU A 72 -5.62 -14.70 9.87
CA LEU A 72 -6.77 -15.13 10.65
C LEU A 72 -8.01 -14.34 10.24
N ASN A 73 -9.13 -15.01 10.02
CA ASN A 73 -10.41 -14.34 9.86
C ASN A 73 -10.86 -13.74 11.20
N HIS A 74 -11.48 -12.56 11.14
CA HIS A 74 -12.09 -11.91 12.28
C HIS A 74 -13.37 -11.21 11.84
N ASN A 75 -14.44 -11.40 12.60
CA ASN A 75 -15.71 -10.71 12.37
C ASN A 75 -15.63 -9.34 13.04
N ARG A 76 -15.41 -8.30 12.25
CA ARG A 76 -15.40 -6.92 12.71
C ARG A 76 -16.84 -6.40 12.76
N ASN A 77 -17.33 -6.21 13.98
CA ASN A 77 -18.60 -5.54 14.25
C ASN A 77 -18.34 -4.21 14.95
N THR A 78 -18.67 -3.10 14.28
CA THR A 78 -18.50 -1.74 14.84
C THR A 78 -19.76 -1.19 15.51
N GLY A 79 -20.82 -2.00 15.67
CA GLY A 79 -22.12 -1.56 16.17
C GLY A 79 -22.87 -0.60 15.23
N LYS A 80 -22.28 -0.29 14.07
CA LYS A 80 -22.83 0.52 12.98
C LYS A 80 -22.55 -0.18 11.66
N GLY A 81 -23.59 -0.45 10.87
CA GLY A 81 -23.51 -1.18 9.61
C GLY A 81 -23.41 -2.70 9.78
N GLU A 82 -23.28 -3.40 8.65
CA GLU A 82 -23.16 -4.86 8.63
C GLU A 82 -21.78 -5.31 9.14
N SER A 83 -21.76 -6.44 9.86
CA SER A 83 -20.54 -7.11 10.29
C SER A 83 -19.74 -7.59 9.07
N ARG A 84 -18.42 -7.45 9.12
CA ARG A 84 -17.53 -7.82 8.00
C ARG A 84 -16.45 -8.77 8.44
N VAL A 85 -16.13 -9.72 7.58
CA VAL A 85 -14.98 -10.60 7.76
C VAL A 85 -13.73 -9.87 7.27
N VAL A 86 -12.82 -9.60 8.19
CA VAL A 86 -11.52 -8.99 7.91
C VAL A 86 -10.40 -9.95 8.27
N LYS A 87 -9.21 -9.72 7.70
CA LYS A 87 -8.01 -10.53 7.93
C LYS A 87 -7.12 -9.85 8.96
N LEU A 88 -6.85 -10.55 10.05
CA LEU A 88 -5.78 -10.22 10.99
C LEU A 88 -4.50 -10.91 10.54
N ILE A 89 -3.36 -10.24 10.67
CA ILE A 89 -2.07 -10.78 10.26
C ILE A 89 -1.17 -10.86 11.49
N VAL A 90 -0.51 -12.00 11.66
CA VAL A 90 0.35 -12.28 12.80
C VAL A 90 1.62 -12.96 12.32
N VAL A 91 2.77 -12.47 12.76
CA VAL A 91 4.06 -13.13 12.52
C VAL A 91 4.43 -13.96 13.74
N LEU A 92 4.64 -15.25 13.56
CA LEU A 92 5.19 -16.14 14.57
C LEU A 92 6.71 -16.29 14.37
N ASP A 93 7.44 -16.22 15.47
CA ASP A 93 8.87 -16.48 15.55
C ASP A 93 9.11 -17.73 16.41
N PRO A 94 9.26 -18.92 15.79
CA PRO A 94 9.45 -20.17 16.52
C PRO A 94 10.73 -20.17 17.37
N LEU A 95 11.82 -19.62 16.84
CA LEU A 95 13.12 -19.56 17.52
C LEU A 95 13.09 -18.55 18.68
N GLY A 96 12.53 -17.38 18.43
CA GLY A 96 12.40 -16.33 19.44
C GLY A 96 11.28 -16.59 20.47
N LYS A 97 10.45 -17.62 20.27
CA LYS A 97 9.21 -17.89 21.00
C LYS A 97 8.36 -16.62 21.15
N LYS A 98 8.10 -15.95 20.02
CA LYS A 98 7.37 -14.67 19.98
C LYS A 98 6.22 -14.69 18.99
N VAL A 99 5.18 -13.95 19.33
CA VAL A 99 4.05 -13.63 18.46
C VAL A 99 4.02 -12.13 18.24
N ILE A 100 3.99 -11.71 16.99
CA ILE A 100 4.10 -10.31 16.59
C ILE A 100 2.89 -9.96 15.74
N PRO A 101 1.82 -9.45 16.35
CA PRO A 101 0.65 -8.97 15.61
C PRO A 101 1.02 -7.81 14.68
N VAL A 102 0.50 -7.85 13.46
CA VAL A 102 0.54 -6.70 12.55
C VAL A 102 -0.59 -5.76 12.95
N PRO A 103 -0.30 -4.46 13.16
CA PRO A 103 -1.32 -3.50 13.60
C PRO A 103 -2.45 -3.29 12.59
N GLN A 104 -2.20 -3.53 11.31
CA GLN A 104 -3.15 -3.32 10.23
C GLN A 104 -4.01 -4.57 9.97
N MET A 105 -5.30 -4.35 9.79
CA MET A 105 -6.24 -5.36 9.31
C MET A 105 -6.66 -5.02 7.89
N VAL A 106 -7.02 -6.03 7.08
CA VAL A 106 -7.49 -5.81 5.71
C VAL A 106 -8.79 -6.58 5.44
N GLY A 107 -9.78 -5.87 4.90
CA GLY A 107 -11.00 -6.44 4.35
C GLY A 107 -11.03 -6.31 2.83
N ASN A 108 -12.10 -6.81 2.22
CA ASN A 108 -12.28 -6.74 0.77
C ASN A 108 -12.29 -5.30 0.23
N PHE A 109 -12.19 -5.18 -1.09
CA PHE A 109 -12.53 -3.93 -1.76
C PHE A 109 -14.02 -3.64 -1.57
N VAL A 110 -14.37 -2.36 -1.58
CA VAL A 110 -15.74 -1.88 -1.33
C VAL A 110 -16.20 -0.95 -2.45
N ASP A 111 -17.51 -0.91 -2.69
CA ASP A 111 -18.10 0.00 -3.66
C ASP A 111 -18.26 1.44 -3.10
N SER A 112 -18.85 2.33 -3.89
CA SER A 112 -19.12 3.73 -3.48
C SER A 112 -20.07 3.86 -2.30
N LYS A 113 -20.83 2.80 -1.97
CA LYS A 113 -21.69 2.72 -0.78
C LYS A 113 -21.00 1.98 0.38
N LEU A 114 -19.68 1.77 0.26
CA LEU A 114 -18.84 1.04 1.21
C LEU A 114 -19.26 -0.42 1.38
N ARG A 115 -19.96 -1.05 0.44
CA ARG A 115 -20.35 -2.46 0.54
C ARG A 115 -19.24 -3.33 -0.04
N ASP A 116 -18.95 -4.47 0.60
CA ASP A 116 -17.91 -5.38 0.13
C ASP A 116 -18.24 -5.89 -1.28
N ILE A 117 -17.26 -5.79 -2.17
CA ILE A 117 -17.33 -6.31 -3.54
C ILE A 117 -16.89 -7.78 -3.47
N TYR A 118 -17.84 -8.70 -3.59
CA TYR A 118 -17.60 -10.14 -3.37
C TYR A 118 -16.50 -10.72 -4.27
N ASN A 119 -16.43 -10.26 -5.53
CA ASN A 119 -15.46 -10.70 -6.52
C ASN A 119 -14.11 -9.95 -6.46
N GLU A 120 -13.94 -9.04 -5.50
CA GLU A 120 -12.68 -8.31 -5.27
C GLU A 120 -12.21 -8.49 -3.82
N PRO A 121 -11.66 -9.67 -3.48
CA PRO A 121 -11.21 -9.97 -2.14
C PRO A 121 -9.96 -9.19 -1.76
N ALA A 122 -9.69 -9.08 -0.45
CA ALA A 122 -8.41 -8.58 0.04
C ALA A 122 -7.23 -9.39 -0.53
N ILE A 123 -6.18 -8.69 -0.95
CA ILE A 123 -4.94 -9.30 -1.43
C ILE A 123 -3.85 -9.08 -0.38
N ILE A 124 -3.19 -10.17 0.04
CA ILE A 124 -2.08 -10.13 0.99
C ILE A 124 -0.86 -10.77 0.30
N LYS A 125 0.11 -9.94 -0.10
CA LYS A 125 1.35 -10.38 -0.76
C LYS A 125 2.46 -10.49 0.27
N TYR A 126 3.08 -11.65 0.37
CA TYR A 126 4.26 -11.93 1.18
C TYR A 126 5.01 -13.09 0.56
N ASN A 127 6.26 -13.31 0.96
CA ASN A 127 7.01 -14.48 0.48
C ASN A 127 8.06 -14.92 1.49
N LYS A 128 8.56 -16.15 1.31
CA LYS A 128 9.49 -16.81 2.24
C LYS A 128 10.79 -16.05 2.44
N LYS A 129 11.40 -15.49 1.38
CA LYS A 129 12.70 -14.80 1.49
C LYS A 129 12.56 -13.31 1.80
N GLY A 130 11.35 -12.78 1.64
CA GLY A 130 11.03 -11.37 1.83
C GLY A 130 10.70 -11.06 3.28
N ASN A 131 11.07 -9.86 3.69
CA ASN A 131 10.69 -9.27 4.96
C ASN A 131 9.54 -8.27 4.80
N LYS A 132 8.76 -8.37 3.73
CA LYS A 132 7.69 -7.41 3.39
C LYS A 132 6.33 -8.10 3.30
N ILE A 133 5.31 -7.39 3.78
CA ILE A 133 3.90 -7.77 3.70
C ILE A 133 3.19 -6.61 3.02
N CYS A 134 2.51 -6.84 1.90
CA CYS A 134 1.74 -5.80 1.21
C CYS A 134 0.26 -6.16 1.16
N LEU A 135 -0.58 -5.16 1.44
CA LEU A 135 -2.02 -5.29 1.59
C LEU A 135 -2.71 -4.50 0.49
N SER A 136 -3.69 -5.11 -0.16
CA SER A 136 -4.65 -4.41 -1.03
C SER A 136 -6.08 -4.76 -0.62
N GLY A 137 -6.95 -3.76 -0.61
CA GLY A 137 -8.32 -3.83 -0.13
C GLY A 137 -8.64 -2.69 0.82
N THR A 138 -9.69 -2.81 1.63
CA THR A 138 -9.99 -1.80 2.65
C THR A 138 -9.17 -2.08 3.90
N THR A 139 -8.26 -1.17 4.27
CA THR A 139 -7.40 -1.34 5.44
C THR A 139 -7.96 -0.58 6.64
N TYR A 140 -7.96 -1.25 7.80
CA TYR A 140 -8.49 -0.70 9.06
C TYR A 140 -7.37 -0.53 10.07
N PHE A 141 -7.04 0.73 10.39
CA PHE A 141 -6.18 1.12 11.50
C PHE A 141 -7.01 1.92 12.50
N LEU A 142 -6.75 1.77 13.79
CA LEU A 142 -7.65 2.20 14.87
C LEU A 142 -8.04 3.69 14.83
N LYS A 143 -7.31 4.55 14.11
CA LYS A 143 -7.66 5.96 13.87
C LYS A 143 -7.90 6.33 12.39
N ASN A 144 -7.45 5.50 11.45
CA ASN A 144 -7.52 5.78 10.01
C ASN A 144 -7.95 4.51 9.27
N ASN A 145 -9.10 4.56 8.60
CA ASN A 145 -9.46 3.55 7.62
C ASN A 145 -9.08 4.07 6.25
N ASN A 146 -8.40 3.25 5.46
CA ASN A 146 -8.12 3.58 4.07
C ASN A 146 -8.98 2.68 3.19
N ILE A 147 -9.72 3.30 2.28
CA ILE A 147 -10.65 2.60 1.38
C ILE A 147 -9.88 2.16 0.14
N ASN A 148 -10.06 0.90 -0.27
CA ASN A 148 -9.55 0.36 -1.52
C ASN A 148 -8.07 0.69 -1.80
N VAL A 149 -7.21 0.53 -0.80
CA VAL A 149 -5.77 0.75 -1.00
C VAL A 149 -5.18 -0.36 -1.86
N GLU A 150 -4.15 -0.02 -2.61
CA GLU A 150 -3.38 -0.96 -3.40
C GLU A 150 -1.92 -0.97 -2.96
N ASP A 151 -1.40 -2.16 -2.66
CA ASP A 151 0.01 -2.40 -2.32
C ASP A 151 0.52 -1.51 -1.16
N GLU A 152 -0.27 -1.37 -0.09
CA GLU A 152 0.18 -0.79 1.18
C GLU A 152 1.12 -1.77 1.89
N CYS A 153 2.41 -1.45 1.93
CA CYS A 153 3.45 -2.39 2.38
C CYS A 153 3.97 -2.09 3.79
N TYR A 154 4.40 -3.15 4.47
CA TYR A 154 5.00 -3.15 5.80
C TYR A 154 6.28 -3.98 5.79
N SER A 155 7.32 -3.49 6.44
CA SER A 155 8.60 -4.18 6.62
C SER A 155 8.64 -4.83 8.00
N PHE A 156 9.13 -6.06 8.05
CA PHE A 156 9.44 -6.79 9.27
C PHE A 156 10.95 -6.76 9.52
N GLU A 157 11.36 -6.07 10.58
CA GLU A 157 12.77 -5.94 10.94
C GLU A 157 12.92 -6.01 12.46
N LYS A 158 13.86 -6.85 12.93
CA LYS A 158 14.20 -6.98 14.36
C LYS A 158 12.97 -7.21 15.27
N GLY A 159 12.02 -8.03 14.81
CA GLY A 159 10.80 -8.34 15.56
C GLY A 159 9.79 -7.20 15.63
N ARG A 160 9.90 -6.20 14.74
CA ARG A 160 8.98 -5.06 14.64
C ARG A 160 8.38 -4.99 13.24
N ILE A 161 7.14 -4.54 13.18
CA ILE A 161 6.43 -4.23 11.93
C ILE A 161 6.41 -2.72 11.80
N ASN A 162 7.02 -2.21 10.73
CA ASN A 162 6.97 -0.80 10.39
C ASN A 162 6.20 -0.66 9.08
N LYS A 163 5.31 0.33 8.99
CA LYS A 163 4.75 0.71 7.70
C LYS A 163 5.91 1.14 6.81
N ILE A 164 5.98 0.59 5.61
CA ILE A 164 6.84 1.15 4.57
C ILE A 164 6.05 2.34 4.07
N ASP A 165 6.30 3.49 4.69
CA ASP A 165 5.94 4.74 4.05
C ASP A 165 6.67 4.73 2.72
N ASN A 166 5.91 4.59 1.64
CA ASN A 166 6.45 4.69 0.30
C ASN A 166 6.98 6.13 0.13
N LEU A 167 8.21 6.37 0.58
CA LEU A 167 9.04 7.49 0.11
C LEU A 167 9.39 7.33 -1.38
N ASN A 168 8.97 6.23 -2.00
CA ASN A 168 8.86 6.05 -3.45
C ASN A 168 7.42 6.24 -3.98
N SER A 169 6.62 7.12 -3.36
CA SER A 169 5.39 7.66 -3.96
C SER A 169 5.66 8.72 -5.03
N ASN A 170 6.90 8.84 -5.52
CA ASN A 170 7.26 9.86 -6.50
C ASN A 170 6.68 9.62 -7.89
N ASN A 171 6.10 8.45 -8.21
CA ASN A 171 5.55 8.18 -9.55
C ASN A 171 4.13 7.56 -9.57
N LYS A 172 3.46 7.30 -8.42
CA LYS A 172 2.05 6.80 -8.42
C LYS A 172 1.01 7.92 -8.27
N GLU A 173 1.43 9.12 -7.88
CA GLU A 173 0.55 10.31 -7.86
C GLU A 173 0.56 11.04 -9.22
N PHE A 174 1.63 10.87 -9.99
CA PHE A 174 1.80 11.55 -11.26
C PHE A 174 1.18 10.73 -12.39
N SER A 175 0.38 11.42 -13.19
CA SER A 175 -0.12 10.91 -14.46
C SER A 175 1.02 10.80 -15.47
N ASN A 176 0.87 9.89 -16.44
CA ASN A 176 1.80 9.81 -17.55
C ASN A 176 1.75 11.09 -18.39
N LEU A 177 2.92 11.53 -18.84
CA LEU A 177 3.06 12.47 -19.94
C LEU A 177 3.05 11.71 -21.28
N PRO A 178 2.63 12.34 -22.39
CA PRO A 178 2.09 13.70 -22.49
C PRO A 178 0.63 13.79 -22.00
N TYR A 179 0.24 14.98 -21.52
CA TYR A 179 -1.12 15.28 -21.07
C TYR A 179 -1.97 15.95 -22.15
N SER A 180 -3.28 15.69 -22.14
CA SER A 180 -4.30 16.35 -22.97
C SER A 180 -5.52 16.73 -22.14
N SER A 181 -5.97 17.99 -22.26
CA SER A 181 -7.17 18.48 -21.59
C SER A 181 -8.44 17.79 -22.08
N ASP A 182 -8.54 17.47 -23.37
CA ASP A 182 -9.70 16.77 -23.92
C ASP A 182 -9.89 15.39 -23.28
N ILE A 183 -8.79 14.67 -23.04
CA ILE A 183 -8.82 13.39 -22.32
C ILE A 183 -9.21 13.63 -20.86
N HIS A 184 -8.63 14.64 -20.21
CA HIS A 184 -8.92 14.98 -18.82
C HIS A 184 -10.42 15.29 -18.60
N PHE A 185 -11.01 16.18 -19.38
CA PHE A 185 -12.43 16.51 -19.28
C PHE A 185 -13.34 15.31 -19.63
N LYS A 186 -12.97 14.47 -20.60
CA LYS A 186 -13.70 13.23 -20.90
C LYS A 186 -13.65 12.23 -19.74
N CYS A 187 -12.51 12.12 -19.06
CA CYS A 187 -12.34 11.27 -17.88
C CYS A 187 -13.22 11.73 -16.72
N ILE A 188 -13.31 13.05 -16.48
CA ILE A 188 -14.19 13.60 -15.45
C ILE A 188 -15.67 13.30 -15.77
N ASN A 189 -16.07 13.41 -17.05
CA ASN A 189 -17.45 13.24 -17.49
C ASN A 189 -17.89 11.78 -17.76
N ASN A 190 -17.00 10.80 -17.50
CA ASN A 190 -17.30 9.38 -17.38
C ASN A 190 -18.01 8.70 -18.58
N ILE A 191 -17.44 8.84 -19.78
CA ILE A 191 -17.90 8.13 -20.99
C ILE A 191 -16.96 6.94 -21.29
N LYS A 192 -17.24 5.78 -20.66
CA LYS A 192 -16.61 4.45 -20.88
C LYS A 192 -15.11 4.33 -20.48
N LEU A 193 -14.93 3.85 -19.24
CA LEU A 193 -13.75 3.73 -18.36
C LEU A 193 -12.53 2.87 -18.77
N ASN A 194 -12.29 2.56 -20.05
CA ASN A 194 -11.10 1.77 -20.42
C ASN A 194 -9.87 2.62 -20.82
N GLN A 195 -9.99 3.95 -20.93
CA GLN A 195 -8.94 4.81 -21.49
C GLN A 195 -8.91 6.20 -20.85
N CYS A 196 -8.53 6.31 -19.58
CA CYS A 196 -7.96 7.58 -19.09
C CYS A 196 -6.50 7.78 -19.53
N ASN A 197 -6.00 6.95 -20.46
CA ASN A 197 -4.65 7.05 -21.06
C ASN A 197 -3.52 7.30 -20.04
N GLY A 198 -3.59 6.68 -18.87
CA GLY A 198 -2.59 6.87 -17.82
C GLY A 198 -2.73 8.16 -17.01
N LEU A 199 -3.84 8.90 -17.14
CA LEU A 199 -4.23 9.96 -16.22
C LEU A 199 -4.74 9.37 -14.90
N ILE A 200 -4.18 9.88 -13.81
CA ILE A 200 -4.55 9.58 -12.43
C ILE A 200 -5.27 10.81 -11.89
N LEU A 201 -6.60 10.73 -11.81
CA LEU A 201 -7.42 11.82 -11.28
C LEU A 201 -7.35 11.84 -9.75
N VAL A 202 -7.00 12.99 -9.19
CA VAL A 202 -6.96 13.23 -7.75
C VAL A 202 -8.13 14.12 -7.37
N SER A 203 -8.95 13.69 -6.41
CA SER A 203 -10.13 14.45 -6.00
C SER A 203 -9.75 15.80 -5.39
N SER A 204 -10.60 16.82 -5.59
CA SER A 204 -10.38 18.16 -5.04
C SER A 204 -10.20 18.14 -3.52
N GLN A 205 -10.94 17.30 -2.79
CA GLN A 205 -10.79 17.15 -1.34
C GLN A 205 -9.40 16.62 -0.95
N THR A 206 -8.87 15.64 -1.69
CA THR A 206 -7.51 15.12 -1.49
C THR A 206 -6.48 16.21 -1.74
N MET A 207 -6.67 17.01 -2.80
CA MET A 207 -5.79 18.12 -3.15
C MET A 207 -5.80 19.22 -2.08
N LEU A 208 -6.97 19.64 -1.61
CA LEU A 208 -7.15 20.65 -0.55
C LEU A 208 -6.50 20.23 0.77
N ASN A 209 -6.58 18.95 1.13
CA ASN A 209 -5.96 18.43 2.35
C ASN A 209 -4.42 18.44 2.27
N LYS A 210 -3.86 18.41 1.05
CA LYS A 210 -2.42 18.27 0.80
C LYS A 210 -1.74 19.59 0.48
N TYR A 211 -2.43 20.48 -0.25
CA TYR A 211 -1.89 21.73 -0.76
C TYR A 211 -2.81 22.89 -0.38
N ASN A 212 -2.29 23.82 0.42
CA ASN A 212 -3.07 24.96 0.95
C ASN A 212 -3.45 26.02 -0.11
N PHE A 213 -2.89 25.95 -1.31
CA PHE A 213 -3.12 26.90 -2.41
C PHE A 213 -4.18 26.41 -3.43
N ILE A 214 -4.69 25.19 -3.26
CA ILE A 214 -5.76 24.63 -4.11
C ILE A 214 -7.07 25.35 -3.81
N ASN A 215 -7.86 25.64 -4.85
CA ASN A 215 -9.14 26.32 -4.72
C ASN A 215 -10.26 25.27 -4.56
N PRO A 216 -11.23 25.46 -3.66
CA PRO A 216 -12.41 24.59 -3.58
C PRO A 216 -13.22 24.45 -4.87
N GLN A 217 -13.13 25.42 -5.79
CA GLN A 217 -13.77 25.37 -7.10
C GLN A 217 -13.00 24.53 -8.13
N ASP A 218 -11.77 24.14 -7.83
CA ASP A 218 -10.98 23.26 -8.67
C ASP A 218 -11.62 21.86 -8.70
N GLY A 219 -11.77 21.31 -9.90
CA GLY A 219 -12.21 19.94 -10.15
C GLY A 219 -11.13 18.90 -9.87
N MET A 220 -11.41 17.64 -10.24
CA MET A 220 -10.43 16.57 -10.09
C MET A 220 -9.15 16.92 -10.85
N SER A 221 -8.02 16.92 -10.16
CA SER A 221 -6.76 17.41 -10.67
C SER A 221 -5.87 16.27 -11.14
N VAL A 222 -4.93 16.56 -12.04
CA VAL A 222 -3.83 15.64 -12.38
C VAL A 222 -2.50 16.26 -12.00
N LEU A 223 -1.58 15.42 -11.55
CA LEU A 223 -0.21 15.82 -11.28
C LEU A 223 0.70 15.31 -12.40
N LEU A 224 1.61 16.14 -12.88
CA LEU A 224 2.50 15.81 -13.99
C LEU A 224 3.95 16.10 -13.61
N LYS A 225 4.82 15.10 -13.78
CA LYS A 225 6.24 15.21 -13.46
C LYS A 225 7.08 14.72 -14.64
N GLY A 226 7.89 15.63 -15.18
CA GLY A 226 8.95 15.32 -16.13
C GLY A 226 10.31 15.21 -15.44
N GLU A 227 11.39 15.47 -16.17
CA GLU A 227 12.76 15.43 -15.64
C GLU A 227 13.15 16.67 -14.81
N LYS A 228 12.30 17.71 -14.79
CA LYS A 228 12.55 18.96 -14.09
C LYS A 228 12.44 18.81 -12.56
N ASP A 229 13.04 19.73 -11.82
CA ASP A 229 13.05 19.77 -10.35
C ASP A 229 11.74 20.29 -9.72
N PHE A 230 10.70 20.43 -10.54
CA PHE A 230 9.34 20.81 -10.15
C PHE A 230 8.34 19.88 -10.85
N PHE A 231 7.08 19.94 -10.39
CA PHE A 231 5.98 19.27 -11.05
C PHE A 231 4.84 20.25 -11.31
N LEU A 232 3.90 19.85 -12.19
CA LEU A 232 2.70 20.61 -12.46
C LEU A 232 1.49 19.95 -11.77
N ILE A 233 0.60 20.79 -11.24
CA ILE A 233 -0.77 20.40 -10.91
C ILE A 233 -1.68 21.05 -11.95
N VAL A 234 -2.51 20.26 -12.62
CA VAL A 234 -3.48 20.75 -13.60
C VAL A 234 -4.88 20.50 -13.06
N SER A 235 -5.57 21.59 -12.74
CA SER A 235 -6.89 21.59 -12.11
C SER A 235 -7.92 22.20 -13.04
N PRO A 236 -8.96 21.47 -13.45
CA PRO A 236 -10.02 22.00 -14.30
C PRO A 236 -11.04 22.78 -13.47
N PHE A 237 -11.61 23.84 -14.02
CA PHE A 237 -12.74 24.54 -13.43
C PHE A 237 -13.64 25.10 -14.54
N PHE A 238 -14.84 25.55 -14.18
CA PHE A 238 -15.81 26.12 -15.11
C PHE A 238 -16.21 27.52 -14.66
N ASP A 239 -16.24 28.46 -15.60
CA ASP A 239 -16.72 29.83 -15.41
C ASP A 239 -17.68 30.23 -16.55
N GLU A 240 -17.99 31.53 -16.66
CA GLU A 240 -18.90 32.07 -17.69
C GLU A 240 -18.40 31.84 -19.13
N GLU A 241 -17.08 31.73 -19.34
CA GLU A 241 -16.48 31.50 -20.66
C GLU A 241 -16.44 30.00 -21.02
N GLY A 242 -16.54 29.13 -20.02
CA GLY A 242 -16.68 27.68 -20.17
C GLY A 242 -15.59 26.91 -19.43
N ALA A 243 -15.04 25.89 -20.08
CA ALA A 243 -14.05 25.01 -19.47
C ALA A 243 -12.66 25.68 -19.43
N ASN A 244 -12.06 25.74 -18.25
CA ASN A 244 -10.76 26.34 -18.01
C ASN A 244 -9.84 25.39 -17.25
N LEU A 245 -8.53 25.62 -17.35
CA LEU A 245 -7.49 24.94 -16.59
C LEU A 245 -6.68 25.94 -15.77
N ARG A 246 -6.52 25.65 -14.49
CA ARG A 246 -5.50 26.25 -13.64
C ARG A 246 -4.29 25.31 -13.62
N ILE A 247 -3.19 25.75 -14.20
CA ILE A 247 -1.92 25.00 -14.25
C ILE A 247 -0.95 25.65 -13.27
N MET A 248 -0.54 24.89 -12.25
CA MET A 248 0.30 25.34 -11.15
C MET A 248 1.66 24.67 -11.20
N LYS A 249 2.74 25.46 -11.17
CA LYS A 249 4.11 24.97 -10.94
C LYS A 249 4.36 24.85 -9.46
N VAL A 250 4.71 23.65 -9.02
CA VAL A 250 4.88 23.31 -7.62
C VAL A 250 6.26 22.73 -7.38
N LYS A 251 6.93 23.23 -6.34
CA LYS A 251 8.21 22.73 -5.85
C LYS A 251 8.17 22.71 -4.33
N ASP A 252 8.64 21.63 -3.73
CA ASP A 252 8.67 21.44 -2.26
C ASP A 252 7.32 21.77 -1.58
N PHE A 253 6.23 21.24 -2.13
CA PHE A 253 4.83 21.46 -1.69
C PHE A 253 4.36 22.92 -1.71
N SER A 254 5.10 23.82 -2.34
CA SER A 254 4.79 25.24 -2.43
C SER A 254 4.46 25.64 -3.87
N LEU A 255 3.46 26.52 -4.02
CA LEU A 255 3.13 27.12 -5.30
C LEU A 255 4.21 28.13 -5.68
N ILE A 256 4.86 27.91 -6.83
CA ILE A 256 5.89 28.82 -7.36
C ILE A 256 5.25 29.83 -8.31
N SER A 257 4.38 29.35 -9.21
CA SER A 257 3.65 30.16 -10.17
C SER A 257 2.45 29.40 -10.70
N GLU A 258 1.47 30.11 -11.24
CA GLU A 258 0.29 29.51 -11.87
C GLU A 258 -0.13 30.24 -13.14
N ARG A 259 -0.93 29.56 -13.95
CA ARG A 259 -1.55 30.14 -15.13
C ARG A 259 -2.95 29.58 -15.33
N TYR A 260 -3.86 30.46 -15.72
CA TYR A 260 -5.21 30.12 -16.13
C TYR A 260 -5.26 30.08 -17.66
N ILE A 261 -5.80 29.00 -18.21
CA ILE A 261 -5.88 28.78 -19.66
C ILE A 261 -7.29 28.33 -20.00
N TYR A 262 -7.91 29.05 -20.92
CA TYR A 262 -9.16 28.63 -21.53
C TYR A 262 -8.97 27.34 -22.31
N ALA A 263 -9.76 26.32 -21.97
CA ALA A 263 -9.65 24.97 -22.52
C ALA A 263 -10.85 24.59 -23.40
N GLY A 264 -11.47 25.58 -24.05
CA GLY A 264 -12.43 25.33 -25.13
C GLY A 264 -11.80 24.68 -26.38
N LYS A 265 -10.46 24.66 -26.46
CA LYS A 265 -9.66 23.83 -27.37
C LYS A 265 -8.64 23.04 -26.55
N ASN A 266 -8.15 21.93 -27.10
CA ASN A 266 -7.19 21.05 -26.43
C ASN A 266 -5.94 21.83 -25.96
N VAL A 267 -5.58 21.61 -24.70
CA VAL A 267 -4.32 22.03 -24.09
C VAL A 267 -3.46 20.78 -23.90
N GLU A 268 -2.24 20.83 -24.42
CA GLU A 268 -1.28 19.73 -24.41
C GLU A 268 -0.08 20.08 -23.54
N ILE A 269 0.40 19.11 -22.77
CA ILE A 269 1.66 19.24 -22.01
C ILE A 269 2.56 18.08 -22.38
N ASP A 270 3.74 18.38 -22.93
CA ASP A 270 4.69 17.36 -23.37
C ASP A 270 5.56 16.81 -22.23
N ASP A 271 6.42 15.83 -22.55
CA ASP A 271 7.31 15.16 -21.58
C ASP A 271 8.30 16.13 -20.89
N ASN A 272 8.57 17.27 -21.52
CA ASN A 272 9.43 18.34 -20.99
C ASN A 272 8.65 19.40 -20.20
N LEU A 273 7.36 19.17 -19.95
CA LEU A 273 6.43 20.09 -19.30
C LEU A 273 6.23 21.40 -20.08
N ASN A 274 6.41 21.40 -21.40
CA ASN A 274 6.04 22.53 -22.24
C ASN A 274 4.54 22.47 -22.54
N ILE A 275 3.88 23.62 -22.43
CA ILE A 275 2.43 23.73 -22.50
C ILE A 275 2.05 24.39 -23.83
N LYS A 276 1.29 23.67 -24.65
CA LYS A 276 0.77 24.14 -25.93
C LYS A 276 -0.73 24.34 -25.80
N TYR A 277 -1.21 25.53 -26.14
CA TYR A 277 -2.62 25.91 -26.01
C TYR A 277 -3.03 26.87 -27.12
N PHE A 278 -4.33 27.17 -27.21
CA PHE A 278 -4.86 28.13 -28.16
C PHE A 278 -5.33 29.39 -27.44
N GLU A 279 -4.94 30.54 -27.98
CA GLU A 279 -5.48 31.85 -27.60
C GLU A 279 -6.23 32.40 -28.83
N GLY A 280 -7.56 32.28 -28.81
CA GLY A 280 -8.40 32.44 -29.99
C GLY A 280 -8.06 31.38 -31.07
N ASN A 281 -7.55 31.83 -32.22
CA ASN A 281 -7.13 30.96 -33.32
C ASN A 281 -5.62 30.75 -33.41
N ASN A 282 -4.84 31.42 -32.56
CA ASN A 282 -3.39 31.32 -32.58
C ASN A 282 -2.92 30.24 -31.61
N LYS A 283 -2.12 29.29 -32.11
CA LYS A 283 -1.42 28.33 -31.26
C LYS A 283 -0.28 29.04 -30.53
N LYS A 284 -0.23 28.85 -29.21
CA LYS A 284 0.80 29.39 -28.32
C LYS A 284 1.52 28.23 -27.64
N GLU A 285 2.77 28.48 -27.27
CA GLU A 285 3.59 27.55 -26.51
C GLU A 285 4.30 28.33 -25.42
N PHE A 286 4.38 27.76 -24.22
CA PHE A 286 5.17 28.32 -23.13
C PHE A 286 5.66 27.22 -22.19
N SER A 287 6.71 27.53 -21.45
CA SER A 287 7.24 26.71 -20.36
C SER A 287 7.41 27.57 -19.11
N PHE A 288 7.18 27.00 -17.93
CA PHE A 288 7.52 27.64 -16.66
C PHE A 288 9.01 27.49 -16.29
#